data_AF-A0A433TSL3-F1
#
_entry.id   AF-A0A433TSL3-F1
#
_cell.length_a   1.000
_cell.length_b   1.000
_cell.length_c   1.000
_cell.angle_alpha   90.00
_cell.angle_beta   90.00
_cell.angle_gamma   90.00
#
_symmetry.space_group_name_H-M   'P 1'
#
loop_
_entity.id
_entity.type
_entity.pdbx_description
1 polymer ?
#
loop_
_entity_poly.entity_id
_entity_poly.type
_entity_poly.pdbx_seq_one_letter_code
_entity_poly.pdbx_strand_id
1 'polypeptide(L)'
;MENHQKISSILYEVKLKESQIRSVKNDISRLKDEVENLKLEEMWCYDPTGKRIVPTAEEQAAEISQNLAEYPHLVEDTVKALLQKKLDLQNDLDELRQKSSEIDPFS
;
A
#
# COMPACT_ATOMS: atom_id res chain seq x y z
N MET A 1 -51.06 28.25 -8.43
CA MET A 1 -49.98 27.57 -9.20
C MET A 1 -48.63 28.23 -9.00
N GLU A 2 -48.52 29.56 -9.09
CA GLU A 2 -47.24 30.29 -8.99
C GLU A 2 -46.47 30.07 -7.68
N ASN A 3 -47.16 30.04 -6.53
CA ASN A 3 -46.50 29.80 -5.23
C ASN A 3 -45.92 28.38 -5.11
N HIS A 4 -46.56 27.37 -5.72
CA HIS A 4 -46.02 26.00 -5.71
C HIS A 4 -44.72 25.92 -6.51
N GLN A 5 -44.62 26.63 -7.64
CA GLN A 5 -43.38 26.68 -8.43
C GLN A 5 -42.25 27.39 -7.66
N LYS A 6 -42.56 28.51 -6.98
CA LYS A 6 -41.59 29.22 -6.13
C LYS A 6 -41.08 28.34 -4.98
N ILE A 7 -41.98 27.63 -4.29
CA ILE A 7 -41.61 26.69 -3.22
C ILE A 7 -40.68 25.60 -3.75
N SER A 8 -41.01 24.97 -4.89
CA SER A 8 -40.16 23.93 -5.48
C SER A 8 -38.78 24.45 -5.88
N SER A 9 -38.69 25.67 -6.42
CA SER A 9 -37.41 26.30 -6.77
C SER A 9 -36.54 26.53 -5.53
N ILE A 10 -37.13 27.07 -4.46
CA ILE A 10 -36.42 27.33 -3.20
C ILE A 10 -35.95 26.02 -2.57
N LEU A 11 -36.78 24.98 -2.56
CA LEU A 11 -36.40 23.66 -2.03
C LEU A 11 -35.20 23.05 -2.80
N TYR A 12 -35.18 23.22 -4.12
CA TYR A 12 -34.05 22.78 -4.93
C TYR A 12 -32.77 23.54 -4.59
N GLU A 13 -32.84 24.87 -4.48
CA GLU A 13 -31.70 25.69 -4.08
C GLU A 13 -31.17 25.33 -2.70
N VAL A 14 -32.05 25.12 -1.71
CA VAL A 14 -31.67 24.66 -0.37
C VAL A 14 -30.91 23.34 -0.45
N LYS A 15 -31.44 22.36 -1.17
CA LYS A 15 -30.79 21.05 -1.34
C LYS A 15 -29.41 21.17 -2.01
N LEU A 16 -29.28 22.06 -3.00
CA LEU A 16 -28.01 22.33 -3.66
C LEU A 16 -27.01 22.95 -2.69
N LYS A 17 -27.44 23.95 -1.89
CA LYS A 17 -26.59 24.58 -0.87
C LYS A 17 -26.18 23.62 0.22
N GLU A 18 -27.07 22.75 0.69
CA GLU A 18 -26.73 21.69 1.65
C GLU A 18 -25.65 20.75 1.09
N SER A 19 -25.74 20.39 -0.19
CA SER A 19 -24.72 19.56 -0.84
C SER A 19 -23.37 20.27 -0.92
N GLN A 20 -23.36 21.56 -1.28
CA GLN A 20 -22.15 22.39 -1.30
C GLN A 20 -21.53 22.49 0.11
N ILE A 21 -22.35 22.72 1.15
CA ILE A 21 -21.88 22.77 2.54
C ILE A 21 -21.24 21.44 2.95
N ARG A 22 -21.85 20.31 2.61
CA ARG A 22 -21.27 18.98 2.90
C ARG A 22 -19.92 18.79 2.19
N SER A 23 -19.81 19.18 0.93
CA SER A 23 -18.54 19.11 0.19
C SER A 23 -17.45 19.92 0.87
N VAL A 24 -17.73 21.19 1.17
CA VAL A 24 -16.76 22.08 1.82
C VAL A 24 -16.35 21.55 3.19
N LYS A 25 -17.29 20.98 3.97
CA LYS A 25 -16.95 20.35 5.26
C LYS A 25 -15.99 19.17 5.09
N ASN A 26 -16.19 18.34 4.07
CA ASN A 26 -15.30 17.22 3.79
C ASN A 26 -13.90 17.71 3.36
N ASP A 27 -13.85 18.75 2.52
CA ASP A 27 -12.58 19.35 2.09
C ASP A 27 -11.82 19.94 3.27
N ILE A 28 -12.51 20.65 4.17
CA ILE A 28 -11.92 21.16 5.41
C ILE A 28 -11.38 20.02 6.28
N SER A 29 -12.10 18.90 6.40
CA SER A 29 -11.62 17.76 7.16
C SER A 29 -10.35 17.17 6.55
N ARG A 30 -10.33 16.98 5.23
CA ARG A 30 -9.15 16.46 4.52
C ARG A 30 -7.94 17.37 4.67
N LEU A 31 -8.13 18.68 4.52
CA LEU A 31 -7.05 19.65 4.71
C LEU A 31 -6.50 19.66 6.13
N LYS A 32 -7.35 19.41 7.14
CA LYS A 32 -6.87 19.26 8.53
C LYS A 32 -5.97 18.04 8.68
N ASP A 33 -6.38 16.91 8.11
CA ASP A 33 -5.58 15.67 8.15
C ASP A 33 -4.26 15.85 7.40
N GLU A 34 -4.28 16.53 6.24
CA GLU A 34 -3.10 16.84 5.45
C GLU A 34 -2.12 17.76 6.21
N VAL A 35 -2.62 18.81 6.85
CA VAL A 35 -1.79 19.70 7.68
C VAL A 35 -1.16 18.94 8.85
N GLU A 36 -1.90 18.03 9.48
CA GLU A 36 -1.34 17.23 10.57
C GLU A 36 -0.25 16.28 10.08
N ASN A 37 -0.46 15.63 8.94
CA ASN A 37 0.56 14.78 8.32
C ASN A 37 1.82 15.57 7.95
N LEU A 38 1.68 16.80 7.43
CA LEU A 38 2.82 17.66 7.11
C LEU A 38 3.60 18.10 8.36
N LYS A 39 2.91 18.37 9.47
CA LYS A 39 3.58 18.67 10.76
C LYS A 39 4.35 17.47 11.28
N LEU A 40 3.76 16.28 11.19
CA LEU A 40 4.46 15.05 11.55
C LEU A 40 5.67 14.84 10.62
N GLU A 41 5.53 15.06 9.32
CA GLU A 41 6.66 14.97 8.41
C GLU A 41 7.77 15.97 8.78
N GLU A 42 7.42 17.23 9.05
CA GLU A 42 8.37 18.26 9.50
C GLU A 42 9.11 17.83 10.77
N MET A 43 8.38 17.35 11.79
CA MET A 43 8.96 16.94 13.08
C MET A 43 9.89 15.72 12.97
N TRP A 44 9.55 14.75 12.12
CA TRP A 44 10.26 13.47 12.08
C TRP A 44 11.32 13.41 10.99
N CYS A 45 11.14 14.16 9.91
CA CYS A 45 12.00 14.08 8.73
C CYS A 45 12.94 15.27 8.59
N TYR A 46 12.73 16.38 9.31
CA TYR A 46 13.52 17.61 9.17
C TYR A 46 14.13 18.05 10.51
N ASP A 47 15.28 18.70 10.45
CA ASP A 47 15.91 19.35 11.60
C ASP A 47 15.34 20.77 11.84
N PRO A 48 15.69 21.44 12.95
CA PRO A 48 15.22 22.80 13.23
C PRO A 48 15.64 23.87 12.21
N THR A 49 16.57 23.57 11.29
CA THR A 49 16.99 24.46 10.21
C THR A 49 16.20 24.22 8.91
N GLY A 50 15.29 23.24 8.91
CA GLY A 50 14.53 22.84 7.74
C GLY A 50 15.29 21.90 6.80
N LYS A 51 16.42 21.34 7.23
CA LYS A 51 17.16 20.35 6.45
C LYS A 51 16.59 18.96 6.72
N ARG A 52 16.31 18.21 5.66
CA ARG A 52 15.84 16.83 5.77
C ARG A 52 16.94 15.94 6.38
N ILE A 53 16.61 15.17 7.41
CA ILE A 53 17.52 14.29 8.16
C ILE A 53 17.33 12.81 7.88
N VAL A 54 16.20 12.44 7.27
CA VAL A 54 15.93 11.07 6.81
C VAL A 54 15.87 11.03 5.29
N PRO A 55 16.45 10.00 4.64
CA PRO A 55 16.37 9.86 3.20
C PRO A 55 14.92 9.76 2.71
N THR A 56 14.63 10.29 1.54
CA THR A 56 13.31 10.13 0.92
C THR A 56 13.08 8.67 0.50
N ALA A 57 11.83 8.32 0.20
CA ALA A 57 11.52 6.98 -0.29
C ALA A 57 12.27 6.67 -1.60
N GLU A 58 12.42 7.67 -2.48
CA GLU A 58 13.17 7.54 -3.73
C GLU A 58 14.67 7.34 -3.47
N GLU A 59 15.25 8.06 -2.51
CA GLU A 59 16.65 7.90 -2.12
C GLU A 59 16.91 6.51 -1.53
N GLN A 60 16.01 6.04 -0.65
CA GLN A 60 16.09 4.67 -0.10
C GLN A 60 15.95 3.60 -1.19
N ALA A 61 15.02 3.78 -2.13
CA ALA A 61 14.83 2.85 -3.23
C ALA A 61 16.05 2.80 -4.16
N ALA A 62 16.67 3.95 -4.42
CA ALA A 62 17.91 4.03 -5.18
C ALA A 62 19.06 3.32 -4.46
N GLU A 63 19.22 3.55 -3.15
CA GLU A 63 20.24 2.89 -2.32
C GLU A 63 20.07 1.37 -2.31
N ILE A 64 18.83 0.88 -2.11
CA ILE A 64 18.52 -0.56 -2.19
C ILE A 64 18.91 -1.12 -3.56
N SER A 65 18.54 -0.43 -4.64
CA SER A 65 18.83 -0.88 -6.01
C SER A 65 20.33 -0.95 -6.27
N GLN A 66 21.09 0.03 -5.79
CA GLN A 66 22.54 0.04 -5.91
C GLN A 66 23.18 -1.10 -5.11
N ASN A 67 22.75 -1.30 -3.86
CA ASN A 67 23.23 -2.40 -3.02
C ASN A 67 22.94 -3.78 -3.65
N LEU A 68 21.78 -3.95 -4.28
CA LEU A 68 21.46 -5.18 -5.02
C LEU A 68 22.36 -5.40 -6.23
N ALA A 69 22.76 -4.33 -6.93
CA ALA A 69 23.64 -4.40 -8.08
C ALA A 69 25.10 -4.66 -7.68
N GLU A 70 25.58 -4.04 -6.61
CA GLU A 70 26.96 -4.17 -6.12
C GLU A 70 27.18 -5.46 -5.33
N TYR A 71 26.14 -5.94 -4.64
CA TYR A 71 26.18 -7.11 -3.78
C TYR A 71 25.08 -8.13 -4.14
N PRO A 72 25.08 -8.67 -5.38
CA PRO A 72 24.06 -9.62 -5.81
C PRO A 72 24.02 -10.87 -4.93
N HIS A 73 25.16 -11.25 -4.33
CA HIS A 73 25.27 -12.37 -3.41
C HIS A 73 24.33 -12.28 -2.19
N LEU A 74 23.97 -11.06 -1.74
CA LEU A 74 23.01 -10.85 -0.65
C LEU A 74 21.63 -11.46 -0.97
N VAL A 75 21.28 -11.54 -2.26
CA VAL A 75 20.04 -12.18 -2.72
C VAL A 75 20.30 -13.60 -3.20
N GLU A 76 21.47 -13.88 -3.78
CA GLU A 76 21.81 -15.22 -4.28
C GLU A 76 21.77 -16.29 -3.19
N ASP A 77 22.22 -15.99 -1.96
CA ASP A 77 22.20 -16.99 -0.89
C ASP A 77 20.76 -17.35 -0.49
N THR A 78 19.86 -16.35 -0.49
CA THR A 78 18.43 -16.57 -0.28
C THR A 78 17.82 -17.39 -1.43
N VAL A 79 18.17 -17.06 -2.68
CA VAL A 79 17.70 -17.80 -3.87
C VAL A 79 18.20 -19.24 -3.86
N LYS A 80 19.47 -19.48 -3.54
CA LYS A 80 20.06 -20.83 -3.42
C LYS A 80 19.36 -21.63 -2.33
N ALA A 81 19.13 -21.04 -1.16
CA ALA A 81 18.41 -21.71 -0.07
C ALA A 81 16.97 -22.09 -0.47
N LEU A 82 16.27 -21.20 -1.19
CA LEU A 82 14.92 -21.47 -1.70
C LEU A 82 14.91 -22.56 -2.77
N LEU A 83 15.87 -22.55 -3.68
CA LEU A 83 16.02 -23.59 -4.71
C LEU A 83 16.31 -24.96 -4.11
N GLN A 84 17.19 -25.02 -3.11
CA GLN A 84 17.50 -26.27 -2.40
C GLN A 84 16.25 -26.80 -1.70
N LYS A 85 15.55 -25.95 -0.95
CA LYS A 85 14.32 -26.34 -0.25
C LYS A 85 13.23 -26.82 -1.21
N LYS A 86 13.11 -26.21 -2.40
CA LYS A 86 12.20 -26.67 -3.45
C LYS A 86 12.57 -28.08 -3.91
N LEU A 87 13.85 -28.36 -4.14
CA LEU A 87 14.32 -29.67 -4.58
C LEU A 87 14.01 -30.74 -3.53
N ASP A 88 14.31 -30.46 -2.26
CA ASP A 88 14.05 -31.37 -1.15
C ASP A 88 12.55 -31.72 -1.08
N LEU A 89 11.67 -30.71 -1.16
CA LEU A 89 10.22 -30.91 -1.16
C LEU A 89 9.72 -31.70 -2.39
N GLN A 90 10.36 -31.55 -3.55
CA GLN A 90 10.00 -32.32 -4.75
C GLN A 90 10.40 -33.79 -4.59
N ASN A 91 11.58 -34.06 -4.03
CA ASN A 91 12.01 -35.41 -3.73
C ASN A 91 11.07 -36.08 -2.73
N ASP A 92 10.72 -35.37 -1.64
CA ASP A 92 9.75 -35.86 -0.65
C ASP A 92 8.39 -36.17 -1.29
N LEU A 93 7.92 -35.31 -2.19
CA LEU A 93 6.65 -35.51 -2.91
C LEU A 93 6.72 -36.74 -3.84
N ASP A 94 7.81 -36.92 -4.56
CA ASP A 94 7.98 -38.05 -5.48
C ASP A 94 8.12 -39.37 -4.72
N GLU A 95 8.80 -39.38 -3.58
CA GLU A 95 8.83 -40.52 -2.66
C GLU A 95 7.44 -40.87 -2.13
N LEU A 96 6.67 -39.87 -1.67
CA LEU A 96 5.31 -40.07 -1.20
C LEU A 96 4.39 -40.59 -2.30
N ARG A 97 4.55 -40.09 -3.53
CA ARG A 97 3.81 -40.60 -4.70
C ARG A 97 4.14 -42.06 -4.99
N GLN A 98 5.41 -42.43 -5.02
CA GLN A 98 5.82 -43.83 -5.20
C GLN A 98 5.25 -44.73 -4.11
N LYS A 99 5.40 -44.34 -2.84
CA LYS A 99 4.82 -45.07 -1.70
C LYS A 99 3.31 -45.19 -1.81
N SER A 100 2.61 -44.15 -2.26
CA SER A 100 1.15 -44.21 -2.46
C SER A 100 0.74 -45.13 -3.62
N SER A 101 1.52 -45.17 -4.71
CA SER A 101 1.27 -46.08 -5.84
C SER A 101 1.56 -47.55 -5.53
N GLU A 102 2.42 -47.83 -4.54
CA GLU A 102 2.67 -49.20 -4.04
C GLU A 102 1.57 -49.68 -3.06
N ILE A 103 0.75 -48.76 -2.53
CA ILE A 103 -0.30 -49.06 -1.54
C ILE A 103 -1.68 -49.32 -2.20
N ASP A 104 -1.85 -49.06 -3.51
CA ASP A 104 -3.06 -49.44 -4.26
C ASP A 104 -2.78 -50.54 -5.32
N PRO A 105 -2.86 -51.84 -4.97
CA PRO A 105 -2.90 -52.92 -5.94
C PRO A 105 -4.31 -53.24 -6.46
N PHE A 106 -5.36 -52.52 -6.04
CA PHE A 106 -6.77 -52.90 -6.30
C PHE A 106 -7.75 -51.72 -6.53
N SER A 107 -7.44 -50.79 -7.42
CA SER A 107 -8.45 -49.99 -8.14
C SER A 107 -8.23 -50.00 -9.64
#